data_AF-A0A7C4NZ97-F1
#
_entry.id   AF-A0A7C4NZ97-F1
#
_cell.length_a   1.000
_cell.length_b   1.000
_cell.length_c   1.000
_cell.angle_alpha   90.00
_cell.angle_beta   90.00
_cell.angle_gamma   90.00
#
_symmetry.space_group_name_H-M   'P 1'
#
loop_
_entity.id
_entity.type
_entity.pdbx_description
1 polymer ?
#
loop_
_entity_poly.entity_id
_entity_poly.type
_entity_poly.pdbx_seq_one_letter_code
_entity_poly.pdbx_strand_id
1 'polypeptide(L)'
;MELKRIYPRRTQDKHYLSRLFDALLQALEEGPMQLQIRTLSYDTQVPERVLLRLRQWHQQPDDSDVRAADFHLLFSLILTRYPTVKMFELPDGSFFFEM
;
A
#
# COMPACT_ATOMS: atom_id res chain seq x y z
N MET A 1 16.92 5.79 16.49
CA MET A 1 16.14 4.76 15.78
C MET A 1 16.39 4.95 14.30
N GLU A 2 16.91 3.93 13.62
CA GLU A 2 17.18 4.03 12.18
C GLU A 2 15.89 3.69 11.42
N LEU A 3 15.37 4.66 10.66
CA LEU A 3 14.20 4.47 9.79
C LEU A 3 14.68 3.85 8.48
N LYS A 4 14.20 2.66 8.15
CA LYS A 4 14.56 2.03 6.88
C LYS A 4 13.58 2.43 5.81
N ARG A 5 14.06 3.17 4.80
CA ARG A 5 13.24 3.57 3.65
C ARG A 5 12.73 2.36 2.89
N ILE A 6 11.41 2.28 2.68
CA ILE A 6 10.79 1.18 1.93
C ILE A 6 10.66 1.57 0.46
N TYR A 7 11.04 0.64 -0.42
CA TYR A 7 10.84 0.75 -1.86
C TYR A 7 10.07 -0.49 -2.33
N PRO A 8 8.72 -0.44 -2.43
CA PRO A 8 7.90 -1.63 -2.66
C PRO A 8 8.30 -2.42 -3.91
N ARG A 9 8.75 -1.73 -4.97
CA ARG A 9 9.25 -2.34 -6.22
C ARG A 9 10.42 -3.31 -6.03
N ARG A 10 11.14 -3.26 -4.91
CA ARG A 10 12.27 -4.15 -4.61
C ARG A 10 11.87 -5.39 -3.80
N THR A 11 10.63 -5.43 -3.28
CA THR A 11 10.15 -6.52 -2.43
C THR A 11 9.38 -7.54 -3.27
N GLN A 12 9.67 -8.83 -3.07
CA GLN A 12 8.94 -9.93 -3.73
C GLN A 12 7.98 -10.67 -2.79
N ASP A 13 8.11 -10.45 -1.48
CA ASP A 13 7.22 -11.02 -0.48
C ASP A 13 5.82 -10.40 -0.59
N LYS A 14 4.88 -11.19 -1.10
CA LYS A 14 3.48 -10.79 -1.29
C LYS A 14 2.78 -10.48 0.04
N HIS A 15 3.10 -11.22 1.09
CA HIS A 15 2.48 -11.03 2.39
C HIS A 15 2.95 -9.72 3.01
N TYR A 16 4.24 -9.43 2.91
CA TYR A 16 4.79 -8.13 3.29
C TYR A 16 4.15 -6.98 2.48
N LEU A 17 4.07 -7.14 1.16
CA LEU A 17 3.49 -6.13 0.27
C LEU A 17 2.02 -5.85 0.58
N SER A 18 1.22 -6.89 0.86
CA SER A 18 -0.19 -6.72 1.23
C SER A 18 -0.33 -6.04 2.58
N ARG A 19 0.46 -6.40 3.60
CA ARG A 19 0.46 -5.70 4.89
C ARG A 19 0.85 -4.23 4.76
N LEU A 20 1.89 -3.95 3.97
CA LEU A 20 2.32 -2.58 3.70
C LEU A 20 1.23 -1.80 2.96
N PHE A 21 0.54 -2.44 2.02
CA PHE A 21 -0.52 -1.83 1.23
C PHE A 21 -1.73 -1.50 2.10
N ASP A 22 -2.15 -2.41 2.97
CA ASP A 22 -3.20 -2.16 3.95
C ASP A 22 -2.87 -0.98 4.87
N ALA A 23 -1.66 -0.99 5.45
CA ALA A 23 -1.20 0.10 6.30
C ALA A 23 -1.10 1.45 5.56
N LEU A 24 -0.71 1.44 4.28
CA LEU A 24 -0.70 2.64 3.45
C LEU A 24 -2.12 3.18 3.26
N LEU A 25 -3.08 2.32 2.88
CA LEU A 25 -4.46 2.76 2.68
C LEU A 25 -5.06 3.32 3.97
N GLN A 26 -4.80 2.67 5.11
CA GLN A 26 -5.22 3.18 6.41
C GLN A 26 -4.59 4.53 6.74
N ALA A 27 -3.29 4.70 6.50
CA ALA A 27 -2.61 5.98 6.72
C ALA A 27 -3.15 7.10 5.82
N LEU A 28 -3.49 6.79 4.57
CA LEU A 28 -4.10 7.77 3.64
C LEU A 28 -5.51 8.17 4.09
N GLU A 29 -6.28 7.23 4.64
CA GLU A 29 -7.65 7.42 5.13
C GLU A 29 -7.70 8.19 6.46
N GLU A 30 -6.82 7.88 7.41
CA GLU A 30 -6.76 8.49 8.75
C GLU A 30 -5.88 9.75 8.79
N GLY A 31 -5.02 9.92 7.80
CA GLY A 31 -4.05 11.01 7.72
C GLY A 31 -4.66 12.36 7.32
N PRO A 32 -3.83 13.40 7.18
CA PRO A 32 -4.27 14.75 6.87
C PRO A 32 -4.99 14.88 5.52
N MET A 33 -4.75 13.94 4.60
CA MET A 33 -5.39 13.93 3.28
C MET A 33 -6.80 13.31 3.30
N GLN A 34 -7.16 12.53 4.34
CA GLN A 34 -8.46 11.87 4.52
C GLN A 34 -8.98 11.16 3.24
N LEU A 35 -8.09 10.46 2.55
CA LEU A 35 -8.37 9.84 1.25
C LEU A 35 -9.08 8.50 1.44
N GLN A 36 -10.40 8.52 1.26
CA GLN A 36 -11.19 7.31 1.20
C GLN A 36 -10.87 6.47 -0.02
N ILE A 37 -11.13 5.17 0.06
CA ILE A 37 -10.89 4.21 -1.03
C ILE A 37 -11.60 4.59 -2.33
N ARG A 38 -12.77 5.22 -2.23
CA ARG A 38 -13.53 5.74 -3.38
C ARG A 38 -12.78 6.85 -4.12
N THR A 39 -12.15 7.76 -3.38
CA THR A 39 -11.31 8.81 -3.94
C THR A 39 -10.07 8.23 -4.60
N LEU A 40 -9.41 7.26 -3.94
CA LEU A 40 -8.26 6.57 -4.51
C LEU A 40 -8.60 5.81 -5.80
N SER A 41 -9.74 5.14 -5.84
CA SER A 41 -10.24 4.47 -7.04
C SER A 41 -10.44 5.44 -8.20
N TYR A 42 -11.05 6.60 -7.93
CA TYR A 42 -11.24 7.64 -8.92
C TYR A 42 -9.89 8.21 -9.40
N ASP A 43 -8.99 8.54 -8.49
CA ASP A 43 -7.71 9.18 -8.82
C ASP A 43 -6.73 8.26 -9.56
N THR A 44 -6.71 6.97 -9.20
CA THR A 44 -5.81 5.98 -9.79
C THR A 44 -6.41 5.24 -10.98
N GLN A 45 -7.72 5.43 -11.23
CA GLN A 45 -8.50 4.65 -12.21
C GLN A 45 -8.46 3.13 -11.93
N VAL A 46 -8.19 2.74 -10.68
CA VAL A 46 -8.21 1.35 -10.22
C VAL A 46 -9.55 1.06 -9.57
N PRO A 47 -10.31 0.04 -10.00
CA PRO A 47 -11.59 -0.28 -9.37
C PRO A 47 -11.45 -0.55 -7.86
N GLU A 48 -12.37 -0.01 -7.04
CA GLU A 48 -12.37 -0.20 -5.57
C GLU A 48 -12.24 -1.66 -5.16
N ARG A 49 -12.93 -2.57 -5.88
CA ARG A 49 -12.85 -4.02 -5.63
C ARG A 49 -11.42 -4.58 -5.73
N VAL A 50 -10.57 -4.01 -6.59
CA VAL A 50 -9.18 -4.44 -6.76
C VAL A 50 -8.33 -3.93 -5.59
N LEU A 51 -8.55 -2.68 -5.17
CA LEU A 51 -7.89 -2.10 -3.99
C LEU A 51 -8.25 -2.91 -2.73
N LEU A 52 -9.54 -3.19 -2.52
CA LEU A 52 -10.03 -4.00 -1.40
C LEU A 52 -9.48 -5.43 -1.41
N ARG A 53 -9.49 -6.09 -2.57
CA ARG A 53 -8.95 -7.44 -2.72
C ARG A 53 -7.48 -7.52 -2.31
N LEU A 54 -6.65 -6.57 -2.75
CA LEU A 54 -5.22 -6.58 -2.42
C LEU A 54 -4.92 -6.10 -0.99
N ARG A 55 -5.74 -5.20 -0.45
CA ARG A 55 -5.72 -4.80 0.97
C ARG A 55 -5.89 -6.01 1.90
N GLN A 56 -6.90 -6.82 1.63
CA GLN A 56 -7.29 -7.95 2.48
C GLN A 56 -6.49 -9.24 2.21
N TRP A 57 -5.65 -9.27 1.16
CA TRP A 57 -4.97 -10.49 0.73
C TRP A 57 -4.13 -11.16 1.83
N HIS A 58 -3.44 -10.39 2.69
CA HIS A 58 -2.67 -10.98 3.79
C HIS A 58 -3.55 -11.64 4.88
N GLN A 59 -4.82 -11.26 4.99
CA GLN A 59 -5.75 -11.83 5.96
C GLN A 59 -6.41 -13.11 5.41
N GLN A 60 -6.59 -13.18 4.09
CA GLN A 60 -7.19 -14.32 3.38
C GLN A 60 -6.40 -14.61 2.09
N PRO A 61 -5.22 -15.24 2.19
CA PRO A 61 -4.32 -15.47 1.05
C PRO A 61 -4.76 -16.65 0.16
N ASP A 62 -6.07 -16.86 -0.01
CA ASP A 62 -6.63 -17.97 -0.80
C ASP A 62 -6.55 -17.72 -2.31
N ASP A 63 -6.18 -16.49 -2.69
CA ASP A 63 -6.09 -16.07 -4.07
C ASP A 63 -4.68 -16.28 -4.63
N SER A 64 -4.49 -17.43 -5.30
CA SER A 64 -3.22 -17.80 -5.93
C SER A 64 -2.79 -16.86 -7.06
N ASP A 65 -3.72 -16.13 -7.66
CA ASP A 65 -3.48 -15.32 -8.85
C ASP A 65 -2.85 -13.96 -8.51
N VAL A 66 -2.87 -13.57 -7.24
CA VAL A 66 -2.20 -12.35 -6.77
C VAL A 66 -0.69 -12.53 -6.79
N ARG A 67 -0.01 -11.64 -7.50
CA ARG A 67 1.45 -11.58 -7.67
C ARG A 67 2.01 -10.32 -7.04
N ALA A 68 3.31 -10.34 -6.71
CA ALA A 68 4.02 -9.16 -6.21
C ALA A 68 3.90 -7.96 -7.17
N ALA A 69 3.91 -8.22 -8.48
CA ALA A 69 3.76 -7.21 -9.52
C ALA A 69 2.43 -6.44 -9.46
N ASP A 70 1.35 -7.07 -8.99
CA ASP A 70 0.05 -6.41 -8.86
C ASP A 70 0.11 -5.34 -7.76
N PHE A 71 0.79 -5.63 -6.65
CA PHE A 71 1.10 -4.63 -5.62
C PHE A 71 2.04 -3.54 -6.14
N HIS A 72 3.11 -3.91 -6.87
CA HIS A 72 4.06 -2.93 -7.41
C HIS A 72 3.37 -1.90 -8.32
N LEU A 73 2.40 -2.35 -9.12
CA LEU A 73 1.58 -1.49 -9.95
C LEU A 73 0.77 -0.52 -9.09
N LEU A 74 0.05 -1.03 -8.08
CA LEU A 74 -0.77 -0.18 -7.21
C LEU A 74 0.04 0.84 -6.43
N PHE A 75 1.17 0.43 -5.83
CA PHE A 75 2.08 1.38 -5.18
C PHE A 75 2.57 2.43 -6.16
N SER A 76 2.89 2.05 -7.39
CA SER A 76 3.34 3.01 -8.39
C SER A 76 2.25 4.02 -8.76
N LEU A 77 1.02 3.58 -8.94
CA LEU A 77 -0.11 4.45 -9.28
C LEU A 77 -0.40 5.44 -8.14
N ILE A 78 -0.49 4.94 -6.89
CA ILE A 78 -0.74 5.77 -5.71
C ILE A 78 0.41 6.76 -5.51
N LEU A 79 1.67 6.32 -5.51
CA LEU A 79 2.82 7.20 -5.26
C LEU A 79 3.08 8.20 -6.40
N THR A 80 2.63 7.89 -7.63
CA THR A 80 2.66 8.87 -8.72
C THR A 80 1.63 9.98 -8.48
N ARG A 81 0.46 9.63 -7.94
CA ARG A 81 -0.60 10.59 -7.62
C ARG A 81 -0.31 11.39 -6.35
N TYR A 82 0.30 10.76 -5.35
CA TYR A 82 0.63 11.34 -4.05
C TYR A 82 2.13 11.24 -3.79
N PRO A 83 2.98 12.02 -4.49
CA PRO A 83 4.43 11.88 -4.44
C PRO A 83 5.06 12.33 -3.11
N THR A 84 4.32 13.04 -2.26
CA THR A 84 4.79 13.42 -0.92
C THR A 84 4.81 12.23 0.04
N VAL A 85 4.07 11.16 -0.28
CA VAL A 85 3.98 9.97 0.56
C VAL A 85 5.32 9.24 0.62
N LYS A 86 5.79 9.04 1.84
CA LYS A 86 7.11 8.53 2.17
C LYS A 86 6.97 7.37 3.16
N MET A 87 7.35 6.16 2.75
CA MET A 87 7.18 4.93 3.56
C MET A 87 8.49 4.51 4.24
N PHE A 88 8.38 4.13 5.52
CA PHE A 88 9.50 3.67 6.33
C PHE A 88 9.10 2.46 7.16
N GLU A 89 10.06 1.55 7.36
CA GLU A 89 9.96 0.41 8.28
C GLU A 89 10.63 0.80 9.59
N LEU A 90 9.91 0.59 10.69
CA LEU A 90 10.37 0.82 12.05
C LEU A 90 11.09 -0.43 12.60
N PRO A 91 11.94 -0.30 13.64
CA PRO A 91 12.69 -1.43 14.21
C PRO A 91 11.82 -2.58 14.75
N ASP A 92 10.57 -2.29 15.10
CA ASP A 92 9.57 -3.27 15.58
C ASP A 92 8.80 -3.96 14.45
N GLY A 93 9.10 -3.64 13.19
CA GLY A 93 8.41 -4.18 12.01
C GLY A 93 7.07 -3.50 11.70
N SER A 94 6.76 -2.38 12.37
CA SER A 94 5.64 -1.51 12.00
C SER A 94 6.02 -0.54 10.87
N PHE A 95 5.02 0.10 10.28
CA PHE A 95 5.21 1.02 9.15
C PHE A 95 4.93 2.45 9.57
N PHE A 96 5.78 3.37 9.13
CA PHE A 96 5.60 4.81 9.27
C PHE A 96 5.44 5.46 7.90
N PHE A 97 4.46 6.36 7.79
CA PHE A 97 4.13 7.09 6.58
C PHE A 97 4.26 8.59 6.84
N GLU A 98 5.20 9.23 6.17
CA GLU A 98 5.33 10.69 6.11
C GLU A 98 4.52 11.20 4.91
N MET A 99 3.72 12.25 5.10
CA MET A 99 2.74 12.76 4.14
C MET A 99 2.70 14.28 4.11
#